data_AF-A0A3C1WLU5-F1
#
_entry.id   AF-A0A3C1WLU5-F1
#
_cell.length_a   1.000
_cell.length_b   1.000
_cell.length_c   1.000
_cell.angle_alpha   90.00
_cell.angle_beta   90.00
_cell.angle_gamma   90.00
#
_symmetry.space_group_name_H-M   'P 1'
#
loop_
_entity.id
_entity.type
_entity.pdbx_description
1 polymer ?
#
loop_
_entity_poly.entity_id
_entity_poly.type
_entity_poly.pdbx_seq_one_letter_code
_entity_poly.pdbx_strand_id
1 'polypeptide(L)'
;QPGARGEYEITDVNKEYLKRNKLKVAVLDRGTAWLDTGTFDSLMQASQFVQVIEGRQGLKVGCIEEIAWRKNFIDAGQLKKLAEPLLKSGYGNYLMDILEQ
;
A
#
# COMPACT_ATOMS: atom_id res chain seq x y z
N GLN A 1 -13.31 18.68 20.48
CA GLN A 1 -14.56 19.21 19.91
C GLN A 1 -14.37 19.29 18.40
N PRO A 2 -15.43 19.23 17.58
CA PRO A 2 -15.31 19.36 16.13
C PRO A 2 -14.68 20.70 15.73
N GLY A 3 -13.87 20.70 14.67
CA GLY A 3 -13.25 21.91 14.12
C GLY A 3 -14.25 22.79 13.36
N ALA A 4 -13.75 23.87 12.75
CA ALA A 4 -14.56 24.82 11.97
C ALA A 4 -15.30 24.19 10.77
N ARG A 5 -14.78 23.08 10.25
CA ARG A 5 -15.42 22.28 9.19
C ARG A 5 -16.47 21.29 9.70
N GLY A 6 -16.66 21.19 11.01
CA GLY A 6 -17.54 20.21 11.65
C GLY A 6 -16.92 18.81 11.80
N GLU A 7 -15.64 18.63 11.47
CA GLU A 7 -14.94 17.34 11.52
C GLU A 7 -14.07 17.20 12.77
N TYR A 8 -13.84 15.96 13.19
CA TYR A 8 -12.81 15.63 14.17
C TYR A 8 -11.47 15.41 13.46
N GLU A 9 -10.65 16.46 13.44
CA GLU A 9 -9.41 16.53 12.67
C GLU A 9 -8.29 15.66 13.30
N ILE A 10 -7.65 14.80 12.50
CA ILE A 10 -6.46 14.06 12.96
C ILE A 10 -5.32 15.00 13.40
N THR A 11 -5.27 16.20 12.84
CA THR A 11 -4.33 17.26 13.21
C THR A 11 -4.46 17.67 14.68
N ASP A 12 -5.66 17.65 15.27
CA ASP A 12 -5.84 18.00 16.67
C ASP A 12 -5.35 16.91 17.61
N VAL A 13 -5.48 15.63 17.20
CA VAL A 13 -4.82 14.52 17.88
C VAL A 13 -3.30 14.70 17.83
N ASN A 14 -2.73 15.00 16.66
CA ASN A 14 -1.28 15.22 16.50
C ASN A 14 -0.77 16.39 17.36
N LYS A 15 -1.53 17.50 17.45
CA LYS A 15 -1.22 18.64 18.32
C LYS A 15 -1.19 18.24 19.79
N GLU A 16 -2.08 17.36 20.24
CA GLU A 16 -2.08 16.89 21.63
C GLU A 16 -0.84 16.04 21.93
N TYR A 17 -0.45 15.14 21.02
CA TYR A 17 0.82 14.42 21.14
C TYR A 17 2.03 15.36 21.14
N LEU A 18 1.99 16.43 20.32
CA LEU A 18 3.03 17.45 20.29
C LEU A 18 3.12 18.20 21.63
N LYS A 19 1.99 18.65 22.19
CA LYS A 19 1.92 19.32 23.51
C LYS A 19 2.49 18.45 24.64
N ARG A 20 2.25 17.13 24.57
CA ARG A 20 2.78 16.15 25.53
C ARG A 20 4.23 15.75 25.27
N ASN A 21 4.88 16.32 24.25
CA ASN A 21 6.21 15.94 23.77
C ASN A 21 6.33 14.42 23.46
N LYS A 22 5.24 13.84 22.97
CA LYS A 22 5.12 12.42 22.58
C LYS A 22 4.98 12.22 21.07
N LEU A 23 4.91 13.31 20.29
CA LEU A 23 4.90 13.24 18.83
C LEU A 23 6.30 12.92 18.30
N LYS A 24 6.38 11.89 17.47
CA LYS A 24 7.59 11.57 16.68
C LYS A 24 7.28 11.78 15.21
N VAL A 25 8.20 12.43 14.49
CA VAL A 25 8.07 12.70 13.06
C VAL A 25 9.20 11.98 12.34
N ALA A 26 8.86 11.25 11.28
CA ALA A 26 9.81 10.65 10.35
C ALA A 26 9.73 11.39 9.01
N VAL A 27 10.88 11.76 8.46
CA VAL A 27 10.97 12.39 7.14
C VAL A 27 11.04 11.30 6.09
N LEU A 28 10.24 11.43 5.03
CA LEU A 28 10.35 10.54 3.87
C LEU A 28 11.54 10.98 3.02
N ASP A 29 12.47 10.05 2.79
CA ASP A 29 13.67 10.34 2.02
C ASP A 29 13.36 10.67 0.56
N ARG A 30 14.27 11.42 -0.05
CA ARG A 30 14.23 11.72 -1.48
C ARG A 30 14.21 10.41 -2.29
N GLY A 31 13.25 10.30 -3.20
CA GLY A 31 12.99 9.07 -3.97
C GLY A 31 11.73 8.34 -3.52
N THR A 32 11.17 8.69 -2.36
CA THR A 32 9.85 8.20 -1.94
C THR A 32 8.75 8.87 -2.76
N ALA A 33 7.84 8.07 -3.30
CA ALA A 33 6.61 8.59 -3.90
C ALA A 33 5.50 8.62 -2.85
N TRP A 34 4.89 9.80 -2.66
CA TRP A 34 3.66 9.96 -1.88
C TRP A 34 2.58 10.52 -2.81
N LEU A 35 1.53 9.73 -3.01
CA LEU A 35 0.47 10.00 -3.97
C LEU A 35 -0.86 10.05 -3.22
N ASP A 36 -1.65 11.07 -3.50
CA ASP A 36 -3.03 11.20 -3.04
C ASP A 36 -3.96 11.10 -4.25
N THR A 37 -5.10 10.43 -4.12
CA THR A 37 -6.02 10.16 -5.23
C THR A 37 -7.32 10.98 -5.10
N GLY A 38 -7.22 12.20 -4.57
CA GLY A 38 -8.38 13.07 -4.29
C GLY A 38 -9.05 13.68 -5.53
N THR A 39 -8.42 13.62 -6.70
CA THR A 39 -8.97 14.08 -8.00
C THR A 39 -8.80 13.03 -9.09
N PHE A 40 -9.60 13.11 -10.17
CA PHE A 40 -9.46 12.22 -11.33
C PHE A 40 -8.05 12.23 -11.92
N ASP A 41 -7.45 13.41 -12.06
CA ASP A 41 -6.08 13.54 -12.58
C ASP A 41 -5.05 12.88 -11.64
N SER A 42 -5.17 13.12 -10.34
CA SER A 42 -4.26 12.53 -9.34
C SER A 42 -4.37 11.00 -9.28
N LEU A 43 -5.59 10.46 -9.43
CA LEU A 43 -5.83 9.02 -9.51
C LEU A 43 -5.20 8.41 -10.77
N MET A 44 -5.32 9.09 -11.91
CA MET A 44 -4.69 8.64 -13.16
C MET A 44 -3.16 8.63 -13.04
N GLN A 45 -2.57 9.68 -12.48
CA GLN A 45 -1.14 9.77 -12.24
C GLN A 45 -0.65 8.65 -11.30
N ALA A 46 -1.38 8.38 -10.21
CA ALA A 46 -1.04 7.29 -9.30
C ALA A 46 -1.11 5.93 -9.97
N SER A 47 -2.14 5.70 -10.80
CA SER A 47 -2.31 4.45 -11.56
C SER A 47 -1.17 4.22 -12.54
N GLN A 48 -0.77 5.27 -13.28
CA GLN A 48 0.35 5.22 -14.21
C GLN A 48 1.68 4.97 -13.49
N PHE A 49 1.89 5.62 -12.33
CA PHE A 49 3.10 5.40 -11.53
C PHE A 49 3.25 3.92 -11.13
N VAL A 50 2.19 3.32 -10.56
CA VAL A 50 2.19 1.91 -10.17
C VAL A 50 2.43 1.02 -11.39
N GLN A 51 1.70 1.24 -12.49
CA GLN A 51 1.84 0.43 -13.70
C GLN A 51 3.28 0.40 -14.24
N VAL A 52 3.96 1.56 -14.27
CA VAL A 52 5.34 1.65 -14.77
C VAL A 52 6.33 0.96 -13.85
N ILE A 53 6.18 1.09 -12.53
CA ILE A 53 7.04 0.43 -11.55
C ILE A 53 6.91 -1.09 -11.65
N GLU A 54 5.68 -1.60 -11.64
CA GLU A 54 5.44 -3.04 -11.74
C GLU A 54 5.96 -3.63 -13.05
N GLY A 55 5.72 -2.95 -14.17
CA GLY A 55 6.17 -3.41 -15.49
C GLY A 55 7.68 -3.45 -15.68
N ARG A 56 8.46 -2.70 -14.86
CA ARG A 56 9.93 -2.68 -14.94
C ARG A 56 10.60 -3.58 -13.91
N GLN A 57 10.02 -3.71 -12.73
CA GLN A 57 10.63 -4.48 -11.63
C GLN A 57 10.14 -5.92 -11.57
N GLY A 58 9.01 -6.25 -12.22
CA GLY A 58 8.41 -7.58 -12.15
C GLY A 58 7.78 -7.90 -10.79
N LEU A 59 7.65 -6.90 -9.90
CA LEU A 59 7.04 -7.00 -8.58
C LEU A 59 5.73 -6.23 -8.54
N LYS A 60 4.82 -6.64 -7.65
CA LYS A 60 3.53 -5.97 -7.45
C LYS A 60 3.56 -5.01 -6.26
N VAL A 61 3.01 -3.81 -6.44
CA VAL A 61 2.90 -2.81 -5.37
C VAL A 61 1.60 -3.04 -4.60
N GLY A 62 1.70 -3.20 -3.29
CA GLY A 62 0.52 -3.40 -2.44
C GLY A 62 -0.10 -4.80 -2.51
N CYS A 63 0.63 -5.81 -2.98
CA CYS A 63 0.20 -7.20 -2.97
C CYS A 63 0.14 -7.75 -1.53
N ILE A 64 -1.06 -7.83 -0.96
CA ILE A 64 -1.24 -8.23 0.44
C ILE A 64 -0.98 -9.72 0.66
N GLU A 65 -1.26 -10.57 -0.34
CA GLU A 65 -1.06 -12.01 -0.26
C GLU A 65 0.43 -12.37 -0.21
N GLU A 66 1.24 -11.70 -1.02
CA GLU A 66 2.71 -11.82 -0.96
C GLU A 66 3.24 -11.40 0.41
N ILE A 67 2.81 -10.26 0.94
CA ILE A 67 3.26 -9.80 2.26
C ILE A 67 2.83 -10.78 3.36
N ALA A 68 1.60 -11.28 3.31
CA ALA A 68 1.10 -12.26 4.27
C ALA A 68 1.92 -13.55 4.23
N TRP A 69 2.24 -14.05 3.04
CA TRP A 69 3.08 -15.22 2.85
C TRP A 69 4.52 -15.00 3.33
N ARG A 70 5.18 -13.92 2.91
CA ARG A 70 6.55 -13.58 3.35
C ARG A 70 6.66 -13.34 4.86
N LYS A 71 5.58 -12.90 5.50
CA LYS A 71 5.49 -12.76 6.97
C LYS A 71 5.03 -14.03 7.70
N ASN A 72 4.85 -15.15 6.99
CA ASN A 72 4.38 -16.43 7.53
C ASN A 72 2.98 -16.36 8.19
N PHE A 73 2.12 -15.43 7.75
CA PHE A 73 0.71 -15.40 8.15
C PHE A 73 -0.12 -16.45 7.41
N ILE A 74 0.34 -16.81 6.21
CA ILE A 74 -0.21 -17.91 5.42
C ILE A 74 0.95 -18.78 4.88
N ASP A 75 0.67 -20.06 4.69
CA ASP A 75 1.61 -21.00 4.06
C ASP A 75 1.51 -20.98 2.52
N ALA A 76 2.45 -21.68 1.87
CA ALA A 76 2.52 -21.76 0.41
C ALA A 76 1.25 -22.40 -0.22
N GLY A 77 0.64 -23.38 0.46
CA GLY A 77 -0.58 -24.02 -0.01
C GLY A 77 -1.78 -23.08 0.04
N GLN A 78 -1.86 -22.23 1.07
CA GLN A 78 -2.86 -21.17 1.19
C GLN A 78 -2.65 -20.09 0.13
N LEU A 79 -1.41 -19.65 -0.10
CA LEU A 79 -1.12 -18.68 -1.17
C LEU A 79 -1.51 -19.23 -2.55
N LYS A 80 -1.17 -20.50 -2.83
CA LYS A 80 -1.54 -21.17 -4.08
C LYS A 80 -3.06 -21.18 -4.30
N LYS A 81 -3.84 -21.52 -3.27
CA LYS A 81 -5.31 -21.51 -3.33
C LYS A 81 -5.89 -20.12 -3.63
N LEU A 82 -5.26 -19.05 -3.13
CA LEU A 82 -5.66 -17.67 -3.45
C LEU A 82 -5.29 -17.29 -4.89
N ALA A 83 -4.16 -17.79 -5.39
CA ALA A 83 -3.67 -17.50 -6.73
C ALA A 83 -4.50 -18.18 -7.85
N GLU A 84 -4.94 -19.42 -7.65
CA GLU A 84 -5.70 -20.23 -8.63
C GLU A 84 -6.89 -19.50 -9.29
N PRO A 85 -7.83 -18.87 -8.56
CA PRO A 85 -8.94 -18.16 -9.19
C PRO A 85 -8.51 -16.88 -9.93
N LEU A 86 -7.32 -16.35 -9.64
CA LEU A 86 -6.81 -15.08 -10.18
C LEU A 86 -5.87 -15.28 -11.39
N LEU A 87 -5.62 -16.52 -11.82
CA LEU A 87 -4.71 -16.81 -12.95
C LEU A 87 -5.14 -16.08 -14.23
N LYS A 88 -6.45 -15.95 -14.47
CA LYS A 88 -6.99 -15.29 -15.68
C LYS A 88 -6.72 -13.78 -15.74
N SER A 89 -6.50 -13.12 -14.61
CA SER A 89 -6.22 -11.68 -14.57
C SER A 89 -4.73 -11.35 -14.68
N GLY A 90 -3.86 -12.37 -14.71
CA GLY A 90 -2.41 -12.22 -14.65
C GLY A 90 -1.87 -11.97 -13.23
N TYR A 91 -2.70 -11.49 -12.29
CA TYR A 91 -2.30 -11.35 -10.89
C TYR A 91 -2.04 -12.70 -10.22
N GLY A 92 -2.85 -13.72 -10.52
CA GLY A 92 -2.61 -15.08 -10.02
C GLY A 92 -1.30 -15.67 -10.52
N ASN A 93 -0.88 -15.34 -11.76
CA ASN A 93 0.41 -15.81 -12.28
C ASN A 93 1.55 -15.24 -11.44
N TYR A 94 1.52 -13.95 -11.13
CA TYR A 94 2.50 -13.34 -10.23
C TYR A 94 2.58 -14.05 -8.87
N LEU A 95 1.43 -14.37 -8.26
CA LEU A 95 1.39 -15.08 -6.98
C LEU A 95 1.95 -16.51 -7.06
N MET A 96 1.80 -17.17 -8.20
CA MET A 96 2.44 -18.48 -8.43
C MET A 96 3.94 -18.33 -8.63
N ASP A 97 4.38 -17.34 -9.41
CA ASP A 97 5.80 -17.12 -9.72
C ASP A 97 6.62 -16.86 -8.45
N ILE A 98 6.07 -16.12 -7.47
CA ILE A 98 6.77 -15.88 -6.20
C ILE A 98 6.88 -17.12 -5.30
N LEU A 99 6.07 -18.16 -5.51
CA LEU A 99 6.21 -19.44 -4.80
C LEU A 99 7.36 -20.30 -5.34
N GLU A 100 7.80 -20.03 -6.57
CA GLU A 100 8.85 -20.78 -7.26
C GLU A 100 10.25 -20.16 -7.08
N GLN A 101 10.34 -18.98 -6.47
CA GLN A 101 11.57 -18.25 -6.15
C GLN A 101 12.10 -18.58 -4.75
#